data_AF-A0A1V1PKG2-F1
#
_entry.id   AF-A0A1V1PKG2-F1
#
_cell.length_a   1.000
_cell.length_b   1.000
_cell.length_c   1.000
_cell.angle_alpha   90.00
_cell.angle_beta   90.00
_cell.angle_gamma   90.00
#
_symmetry.space_group_name_H-M   'P 1'
#
loop_
_entity.id
_entity.type
_entity.pdbx_description
1 polymer ?
#
loop_
_entity_poly.entity_id
_entity_poly.type
_entity_poly.pdbx_seq_one_letter_code
_entity_poly.pdbx_strand_id
1 'polypeptide(L)'
;MVALVVACTPATQQSDIRPLAEGETRIEGVVNQVEDQGYPRFTFAVQPESGNPVGLYLNAESHADLGGKEPSSFAGQPVIAYYTTADDPLVVDVVNASGAAVFGENIPASAEDLTVTGALIGAEATTSSDLPDVITVTDAAGAAHTFEMYIMPELAGANGQQVTVRYRPNERREITLLRVVGAD
;
A
#
# COMPACT_ATOMS: atom_id res chain seq x y z
N MET A 1 0.50 -67.56 -6.36
CA MET A 1 1.14 -66.33 -5.85
C MET A 1 0.66 -65.18 -6.72
N VAL A 2 -0.22 -64.33 -6.21
CA VAL A 2 -0.72 -63.15 -6.93
C VAL A 2 -0.04 -61.94 -6.30
N ALA A 3 0.78 -61.22 -7.08
CA ALA A 3 1.42 -60.00 -6.64
C ALA A 3 0.40 -58.86 -6.70
N LEU A 4 0.11 -58.29 -5.53
CA LEU A 4 -0.74 -57.10 -5.40
C LEU A 4 0.12 -55.88 -5.77
N VAL A 5 -0.16 -55.27 -6.92
CA VAL A 5 0.44 -53.98 -7.28
C VAL A 5 -0.33 -52.90 -6.51
N VAL A 6 0.29 -52.40 -5.44
CA VAL A 6 -0.20 -51.21 -4.74
C VAL A 6 0.13 -50.01 -5.63
N ALA A 7 -0.88 -49.48 -6.30
CA ALA A 7 -0.79 -48.18 -6.94
C ALA A 7 -0.77 -47.11 -5.84
N CYS A 8 0.40 -46.54 -5.57
CA CYS A 8 0.48 -45.26 -4.87
C CYS A 8 -0.05 -44.18 -5.81
N THR A 9 -1.30 -43.76 -5.60
CA THR A 9 -1.77 -42.49 -6.12
C THR A 9 -0.97 -41.40 -5.40
N PRO A 10 -0.23 -40.51 -6.09
CA PRO A 10 0.35 -39.36 -5.42
C PRO A 10 -0.80 -38.54 -4.84
N ALA A 11 -0.71 -38.23 -3.55
CA ALA A 11 -1.62 -37.29 -2.92
C ALA A 11 -1.48 -35.98 -3.70
N THR A 12 -2.55 -35.57 -4.40
CA THR A 12 -2.63 -34.23 -4.98
C THR A 12 -2.61 -33.27 -3.80
N GLN A 13 -1.44 -32.70 -3.52
CA GLN A 13 -1.23 -31.68 -2.51
C GLN A 13 -2.24 -30.58 -2.80
N GLN A 14 -3.18 -30.39 -1.89
CA GLN A 14 -4.15 -29.31 -1.98
C GLN A 14 -3.35 -28.01 -2.02
N SER A 15 -3.38 -27.32 -3.15
CA SER A 15 -2.60 -26.09 -3.35
C SER A 15 -2.90 -25.12 -2.23
N ASP A 16 -1.85 -24.64 -1.56
CA ASP A 16 -1.90 -23.69 -0.44
C ASP A 16 -2.35 -22.27 -0.87
N ILE A 17 -3.10 -22.22 -1.96
CA ILE A 17 -3.64 -21.05 -2.65
C ILE A 17 -5.15 -21.12 -2.44
N ARG A 18 -5.67 -20.20 -1.62
CA ARG A 18 -7.13 -20.02 -1.45
C ARG A 18 -7.75 -19.38 -2.70
N PRO A 19 -9.09 -19.43 -2.87
CA PRO A 19 -9.77 -18.61 -3.86
C PRO A 19 -9.51 -17.11 -3.65
N LEU A 20 -9.55 -16.33 -4.74
CA LEU A 20 -9.52 -14.86 -4.66
C LEU A 20 -10.74 -14.35 -3.89
N ALA A 21 -10.50 -13.46 -2.95
CA ALA A 21 -11.56 -12.70 -2.30
C ALA A 21 -12.01 -11.52 -3.16
N GLU A 22 -13.15 -10.92 -2.80
CA GLU A 22 -13.64 -9.71 -3.45
C GLU A 22 -12.62 -8.56 -3.31
N GLY A 23 -12.39 -7.83 -4.41
CA GLY A 23 -11.43 -6.71 -4.45
C GLY A 23 -9.96 -7.12 -4.56
N GLU A 24 -9.65 -8.43 -4.55
CA GLU A 24 -8.28 -8.90 -4.77
C GLU A 24 -7.96 -9.07 -6.25
N THR A 25 -6.71 -8.78 -6.58
CA THR A 25 -6.08 -9.11 -7.85
C THR A 25 -4.99 -10.16 -7.62
N ARG A 26 -4.78 -11.02 -8.62
CA ARG A 26 -3.74 -12.06 -8.62
C ARG A 26 -2.66 -11.70 -9.62
N ILE A 27 -1.41 -11.85 -9.22
CA ILE A 27 -0.24 -11.80 -10.10
C ILE A 27 0.65 -13.03 -9.89
N GLU A 28 1.22 -13.52 -10.99
CA GLU A 28 2.28 -14.52 -11.01
C GLU A 28 3.56 -13.86 -11.52
N GLY A 29 4.70 -14.17 -10.94
CA GLY A 29 5.97 -13.61 -11.37
C GLY A 29 7.14 -14.05 -10.50
N VAL A 30 8.30 -13.45 -10.71
CA VAL A 30 9.49 -13.63 -9.86
C VAL A 30 9.68 -12.41 -8.99
N VAL A 31 9.92 -12.59 -7.70
CA VAL A 31 10.26 -11.46 -6.81
C VAL A 31 11.71 -11.06 -7.09
N ASN A 32 11.92 -9.95 -7.78
CA ASN A 32 13.26 -9.46 -8.09
C ASN A 32 13.97 -8.91 -6.85
N GLN A 33 13.20 -8.25 -5.97
CA GLN A 33 13.73 -7.54 -4.81
C GLN A 33 12.68 -7.53 -3.70
N VAL A 34 13.17 -7.61 -2.47
CA VAL A 34 12.42 -7.30 -1.25
C VAL A 34 13.20 -6.20 -0.52
N GLU A 35 12.53 -5.10 -0.21
CA GLU A 35 13.08 -3.99 0.56
C GLU A 35 12.43 -3.94 1.94
N ASP A 36 13.24 -3.92 2.99
CA ASP A 36 12.81 -3.64 4.35
C ASP A 36 12.76 -2.12 4.56
N GLN A 37 11.58 -1.59 4.82
CA GLN A 37 11.31 -0.16 4.99
C GLN A 37 11.19 0.22 6.48
N GLY A 38 11.73 -0.63 7.35
CA GLY A 38 11.57 -0.59 8.80
C GLY A 38 10.25 -1.21 9.21
N TYR A 39 10.25 -1.96 10.31
CA TYR A 39 9.06 -2.61 10.85
C TYR A 39 7.87 -1.63 10.97
N PRO A 40 6.65 -2.01 10.55
CA PRO A 40 6.26 -3.33 10.03
C PRO A 40 6.29 -3.46 8.49
N ARG A 41 7.11 -2.69 7.78
CA ARG A 41 6.88 -2.41 6.35
C ARG A 41 7.90 -3.08 5.43
N PHE A 42 7.40 -3.74 4.39
CA PHE A 42 8.21 -4.30 3.32
C PHE A 42 7.64 -3.94 1.94
N THR A 43 8.52 -3.82 0.95
CA THR A 43 8.13 -3.65 -0.46
C THR A 43 8.70 -4.80 -1.30
N PHE A 44 7.87 -5.36 -2.16
CA PHE A 44 8.21 -6.45 -3.08
C PHE A 44 8.12 -5.94 -4.52
N ALA A 45 9.15 -6.19 -5.31
CA ALA A 45 9.11 -5.96 -6.76
C ALA A 45 8.86 -7.30 -7.48
N VAL A 46 7.61 -7.54 -7.90
CA VAL A 46 7.23 -8.78 -8.61
C VAL A 46 7.30 -8.54 -10.11
N GLN A 47 8.16 -9.29 -10.80
CA GLN A 47 8.29 -9.26 -12.25
C GLN A 47 7.39 -10.34 -12.87
N PRO A 48 6.24 -9.97 -13.48
CA PRO A 48 5.46 -10.91 -14.28
C PRO A 48 6.23 -11.32 -15.55
N GLU A 49 5.85 -12.45 -16.15
CA GLU A 49 6.45 -12.91 -17.42
C GLU A 49 6.28 -11.89 -18.56
N SER A 50 5.15 -11.16 -18.54
CA SER A 50 4.89 -10.07 -19.46
C SER A 50 4.68 -8.76 -18.68
N GLY A 51 5.44 -7.73 -19.02
CA GLY A 51 5.27 -6.38 -18.49
C GLY A 51 6.39 -5.89 -17.58
N ASN A 52 6.15 -4.76 -16.94
CA ASN A 52 7.08 -4.13 -15.99
C ASN A 52 6.91 -4.75 -14.59
N PRO A 53 7.93 -4.65 -13.71
CA PRO A 53 7.79 -5.00 -12.31
C PRO A 53 6.61 -4.28 -11.65
N VAL A 54 5.84 -5.01 -10.86
CA VAL A 54 4.77 -4.49 -10.02
C VAL A 54 5.28 -4.38 -8.59
N GLY A 55 5.27 -3.16 -8.04
CA GLY A 55 5.54 -2.92 -6.63
C GLY A 55 4.33 -3.31 -5.79
N LEU A 56 4.55 -4.17 -4.80
CA LEU A 56 3.56 -4.62 -3.82
C LEU A 56 4.07 -4.29 -2.41
N TYR A 57 3.18 -3.83 -1.56
CA TYR A 57 3.45 -3.46 -0.17
C TYR A 57 2.98 -4.57 0.77
N LEU A 58 3.75 -4.80 1.84
CA LEU A 58 3.37 -5.69 2.93
C LEU A 58 3.53 -4.93 4.24
N ASN A 59 2.44 -4.89 5.00
CA ASN A 59 2.49 -4.63 6.42
C ASN A 59 2.58 -5.97 7.17
N ALA A 60 3.67 -6.21 7.91
CA ALA A 60 3.90 -7.41 8.69
C ALA A 60 2.91 -7.58 9.86
N GLU A 61 2.23 -6.52 10.27
CA GLU A 61 1.12 -6.56 11.24
C GLU A 61 -0.24 -6.79 10.58
N SER A 62 -0.30 -6.76 9.25
CA SER A 62 -1.52 -7.16 8.53
C SER A 62 -1.75 -8.66 8.68
N HIS A 63 -2.97 -9.09 8.34
CA HIS A 63 -3.33 -10.50 8.27
C HIS A 63 -2.90 -11.16 6.95
N ALA A 64 -1.88 -10.62 6.27
CA ALA A 64 -1.35 -11.19 5.05
C ALA A 64 -0.79 -12.60 5.31
N ASP A 65 -1.19 -13.55 4.48
CA ASP A 65 -0.77 -14.93 4.61
C ASP A 65 0.46 -15.22 3.74
N LEU A 66 1.63 -15.38 4.38
CA LEU A 66 2.90 -15.71 3.72
C LEU A 66 3.27 -17.20 3.79
N GLY A 67 2.37 -18.05 4.29
CA GLY A 67 2.64 -19.49 4.44
C GLY A 67 3.75 -19.79 5.45
N GLY A 68 3.87 -18.95 6.49
CA GLY A 68 4.90 -19.08 7.54
C GLY A 68 6.33 -18.73 7.09
N LYS A 69 6.50 -18.11 5.92
CA LYS A 69 7.80 -17.64 5.42
C LYS A 69 8.04 -16.18 5.81
N GLU A 70 9.30 -15.88 6.10
CA GLU A 70 9.75 -14.50 6.30
C GLU A 70 9.75 -13.72 4.97
N PRO A 71 9.39 -12.42 4.97
CA PRO A 71 9.34 -11.58 3.77
C PRO A 71 10.61 -11.64 2.91
N SER A 72 11.79 -11.58 3.54
CA SER A 72 13.09 -11.59 2.86
C SER A 72 13.37 -12.90 2.11
N SER A 73 12.74 -14.01 2.49
CA SER A 73 12.96 -15.33 1.88
C SER A 73 12.36 -15.48 0.48
N PHE A 74 11.50 -14.56 0.06
CA PHE A 74 10.87 -14.57 -1.25
C PHE A 74 11.76 -13.99 -2.36
N ALA A 75 12.83 -13.27 -2.05
CA ALA A 75 13.72 -12.71 -3.05
C ALA A 75 14.29 -13.80 -3.99
N GLY A 76 14.14 -13.58 -5.30
CA GLY A 76 14.51 -14.50 -6.37
C GLY A 76 13.55 -15.67 -6.59
N GLN A 77 12.47 -15.80 -5.81
CA GLN A 77 11.53 -16.92 -5.93
C GLN A 77 10.43 -16.62 -6.94
N PRO A 78 9.98 -17.62 -7.73
CA PRO A 78 8.72 -17.54 -8.45
C PRO A 78 7.57 -17.60 -7.44
N VAL A 79 6.59 -16.71 -7.57
CA VAL A 79 5.49 -16.54 -6.62
C VAL A 79 4.15 -16.37 -7.30
N ILE A 80 3.11 -16.72 -6.54
CA ILE A 80 1.73 -16.23 -6.72
C ILE A 80 1.48 -15.23 -5.59
N ALA A 81 1.10 -14.01 -5.94
CA ALA A 81 0.71 -12.97 -4.98
C ALA A 81 -0.74 -12.54 -5.21
N TYR A 82 -1.50 -12.43 -4.12
CA TYR A 82 -2.79 -11.75 -4.11
C TYR A 82 -2.63 -10.42 -3.39
N TYR A 83 -3.28 -9.40 -3.92
CA TYR A 83 -3.21 -8.07 -3.35
C TYR A 83 -4.52 -7.30 -3.56
N THR A 84 -4.81 -6.37 -2.67
CA THR A 84 -5.83 -5.34 -2.87
C THR A 84 -5.18 -4.08 -3.40
N THR A 85 -5.95 -3.26 -4.11
CA THR A 85 -5.52 -1.94 -4.59
C THR A 85 -6.32 -0.88 -3.85
N ALA A 86 -5.63 0.10 -3.29
CA ALA A 86 -6.24 1.31 -2.71
C ALA A 86 -5.70 2.56 -3.42
N ASP A 87 -6.59 3.49 -3.72
CA ASP A 87 -6.23 4.85 -4.08
C ASP A 87 -5.82 5.58 -2.81
N ASP A 88 -4.53 5.91 -2.72
CA ASP A 88 -3.93 6.54 -1.54
C ASP A 88 -3.22 7.82 -1.98
N PRO A 89 -3.94 8.95 -2.04
CA PRO A 89 -3.41 10.21 -2.57
C PRO A 89 -2.19 10.68 -1.78
N LEU A 90 -1.07 10.85 -2.48
CA LEU A 90 0.17 11.33 -1.87
C LEU A 90 0.12 12.86 -1.77
N VAL A 91 0.04 13.40 -0.55
CA VAL A 91 0.15 14.84 -0.30
C VAL A 91 1.55 15.32 -0.70
N VAL A 92 1.58 16.28 -1.63
CA VAL A 92 2.81 16.94 -2.08
C VAL A 92 3.03 18.21 -1.27
N ASP A 93 2.00 19.02 -1.07
CA ASP A 93 2.11 20.31 -0.38
C ASP A 93 0.77 20.72 0.23
N VAL A 94 0.81 21.57 1.25
CA VAL A 94 -0.36 22.18 1.86
C VAL A 94 -0.07 23.67 1.99
N VAL A 95 -0.91 24.49 1.34
CA VAL A 95 -0.79 25.95 1.39
C VAL A 95 -2.00 26.57 2.09
N ASN A 96 -1.78 27.63 2.85
CA ASN A 96 -2.86 28.38 3.51
C ASN A 96 -3.61 29.28 2.52
N ALA A 97 -4.66 29.97 3.00
CA ALA A 97 -5.45 30.89 2.19
C ALA A 97 -4.66 32.07 1.57
N SER A 98 -3.49 32.44 2.10
CA SER A 98 -2.61 33.45 1.49
C SER A 98 -1.66 32.89 0.43
N GLY A 99 -1.68 31.57 0.19
CA GLY A 99 -0.76 30.89 -0.72
C GLY A 99 0.63 30.62 -0.15
N ALA A 100 0.79 30.67 1.18
CA ALA A 100 2.03 30.31 1.86
C ALA A 100 2.01 28.84 2.26
N ALA A 101 3.12 28.12 2.06
CA ALA A 101 3.30 26.75 2.53
C ALA A 101 3.10 26.66 4.04
N VAL A 102 2.33 25.66 4.46
CA VAL A 102 2.17 25.29 5.87
C VAL A 102 3.47 24.70 6.40
N PHE A 103 4.20 23.93 5.57
CA PHE A 103 5.47 23.29 5.95
C PHE A 103 6.72 24.14 5.69
N GLY A 104 6.56 25.46 5.52
CA GLY A 104 7.66 26.42 5.42
C GLY A 104 8.14 26.70 4.00
N GLU A 105 8.51 25.69 3.21
CA GLU A 105 8.93 25.87 1.81
C GLU A 105 7.82 25.49 0.83
N ASN A 106 7.52 26.39 -0.10
CA ASN A 106 6.60 26.11 -1.20
C ASN A 106 7.27 25.13 -2.17
N ILE A 107 6.65 23.97 -2.36
CA ILE A 107 7.13 23.01 -3.34
C ILE A 107 6.62 23.46 -4.72
N PRO A 108 7.47 23.48 -5.78
CA PRO A 108 7.01 23.81 -7.13
C PRO A 108 5.92 22.85 -7.61
N ALA A 109 4.89 23.38 -8.26
CA ALA A 109 3.82 22.54 -8.81
C ALA A 109 4.32 21.72 -10.02
N SER A 110 3.88 20.47 -10.08
CA SER A 110 4.01 19.59 -11.24
C SER A 110 2.70 19.58 -12.06
N ALA A 111 2.79 19.20 -13.33
CA ALA A 111 1.61 18.99 -14.18
C ALA A 111 0.73 17.80 -13.73
N GLU A 112 1.31 16.88 -12.95
CA GLU A 112 0.62 15.70 -12.39
C GLU A 112 -0.11 15.99 -11.08
N ASP A 113 0.11 17.18 -10.51
CA ASP A 113 -0.46 17.55 -9.24
C ASP A 113 -1.95 17.91 -9.38
N LEU A 114 -2.77 17.31 -8.52
CA LEU A 114 -4.15 17.68 -8.29
C LEU A 114 -4.24 18.61 -7.08
N THR A 115 -5.29 19.43 -7.03
CA THR A 115 -5.53 20.34 -5.91
C THR A 115 -6.95 20.22 -5.38
N VAL A 116 -7.08 20.38 -4.07
CA VAL A 116 -8.37 20.59 -3.41
C VAL A 116 -8.23 21.75 -2.44
N THR A 117 -9.17 22.70 -2.50
CA THR A 117 -9.24 23.84 -1.59
C THR A 117 -10.48 23.70 -0.71
N GLY A 118 -10.30 23.80 0.61
CA GLY A 118 -11.39 23.59 1.55
C GLY A 118 -10.99 23.80 3.00
N ALA A 119 -11.91 23.51 3.90
CA ALA A 119 -11.66 23.54 5.35
C ALA A 119 -10.92 22.26 5.78
N LEU A 120 -9.78 22.42 6.45
CA LEU A 120 -9.01 21.32 7.04
C LEU A 120 -9.65 20.86 8.36
N ILE A 121 -9.86 19.56 8.52
CA ILE A 121 -10.31 18.93 9.76
C ILE A 121 -9.48 17.66 10.03
N GLY A 122 -9.46 17.18 11.28
CA GLY A 122 -8.69 15.98 11.65
C GLY A 122 -7.22 16.25 11.97
N ALA A 123 -6.83 17.53 12.07
CA ALA A 123 -5.48 17.96 12.45
C ALA A 123 -5.45 18.57 13.87
N GLU A 124 -6.27 18.09 14.82
CA GLU A 124 -6.41 18.72 16.14
C GLU A 124 -5.13 18.66 17.00
N ALA A 125 -4.29 17.66 16.77
CA ALA A 125 -3.05 17.43 17.50
C ALA A 125 -1.98 16.84 16.59
N THR A 126 -0.72 16.99 17.00
CA THR A 126 0.40 16.33 16.31
C THR A 126 0.27 14.82 16.42
N THR A 127 0.61 14.10 15.35
CA THR A 127 0.63 12.65 15.36
C THR A 127 1.58 12.14 16.44
N SER A 128 1.07 11.27 17.32
CA SER A 128 1.82 10.68 18.43
C SER A 128 2.13 9.19 18.23
N SER A 129 1.57 8.61 17.16
CA SER A 129 1.76 7.23 16.73
C SER A 129 2.88 7.13 15.69
N ASP A 130 3.39 5.91 15.49
CA ASP A 130 4.27 5.60 14.37
C ASP A 130 3.52 5.48 13.03
N LEU A 131 2.18 5.48 13.06
CA LEU A 131 1.33 5.49 11.87
C LEU A 131 0.82 6.91 11.56
N PRO A 132 0.63 7.25 10.27
CA PRO A 132 -0.02 8.49 9.87
C PRO A 132 -1.45 8.62 10.43
N ASP A 133 -1.89 9.85 10.65
CA ASP A 133 -3.29 10.16 10.95
C ASP A 133 -4.04 10.52 9.66
N VAL A 134 -5.38 10.57 9.75
CA VAL A 134 -6.24 10.97 8.63
C VAL A 134 -6.65 12.43 8.78
N ILE A 135 -6.29 13.27 7.81
CA ILE A 135 -6.86 14.60 7.66
C ILE A 135 -7.96 14.58 6.59
N THR A 136 -8.89 15.52 6.69
CA THR A 136 -9.93 15.73 5.66
C THR A 136 -9.97 17.19 5.24
N VAL A 137 -10.11 17.42 3.94
CA VAL A 137 -10.43 18.73 3.37
C VAL A 137 -11.84 18.70 2.80
N THR A 138 -12.71 19.54 3.35
CA THR A 138 -14.07 19.69 2.83
C THR A 138 -14.12 20.88 1.88
N ASP A 139 -14.38 20.62 0.60
CA ASP A 139 -14.43 21.68 -0.41
C ASP A 139 -15.73 22.52 -0.34
N ALA A 140 -15.81 23.55 -1.17
CA ALA A 140 -16.97 24.45 -1.21
C ALA A 140 -18.27 23.77 -1.65
N ALA A 141 -18.20 22.61 -2.31
CA ALA A 141 -19.36 21.79 -2.67
C ALA A 141 -19.78 20.85 -1.54
N GLY A 142 -19.01 20.80 -0.44
CA GLY A 142 -19.23 19.90 0.68
C GLY A 142 -18.67 18.49 0.47
N ALA A 143 -17.88 18.26 -0.59
CA ALA A 143 -17.23 16.98 -0.78
C ALA A 143 -16.01 16.86 0.14
N ALA A 144 -15.89 15.69 0.78
CA ALA A 144 -14.80 15.37 1.69
C ALA A 144 -13.69 14.65 0.94
N HIS A 145 -12.45 15.14 1.08
CA HIS A 145 -11.25 14.56 0.50
C HIS A 145 -10.30 14.18 1.65
N THR A 146 -9.99 12.90 1.79
CA THR A 146 -9.21 12.36 2.91
C THR A 146 -7.76 12.08 2.51
N PHE A 147 -6.82 12.33 3.41
CA PHE A 147 -5.40 12.07 3.21
C PHE A 147 -4.77 11.46 4.46
N GLU A 148 -3.93 10.42 4.29
CA GLU A 148 -3.11 9.85 5.36
C GLU A 148 -1.78 10.60 5.43
N MET A 149 -1.49 11.28 6.55
CA MET A 149 -0.19 11.93 6.78
C MET A 149 0.13 12.15 8.26
N TYR A 150 1.42 12.32 8.57
CA TYR A 150 1.83 12.73 9.91
C TYR A 150 1.53 14.21 10.13
N ILE A 151 0.74 14.51 11.16
CA ILE A 151 0.34 15.86 11.52
C ILE A 151 1.48 16.52 12.30
N MET A 152 2.10 17.53 11.68
CA MET A 152 3.12 18.39 12.29
C MET A 152 2.49 19.60 12.99
N PRO A 153 3.20 20.27 13.92
CA PRO A 153 2.65 21.42 14.66
C PRO A 153 2.06 22.50 13.76
N GLU A 154 2.67 22.74 12.60
CA GLU A 154 2.23 23.72 11.62
C GLU A 154 0.88 23.34 11.00
N LEU A 155 0.70 22.05 10.66
CA LEU A 155 -0.57 21.53 10.15
C LEU A 155 -1.65 21.55 11.23
N ALA A 156 -1.28 21.22 12.47
CA ALA A 156 -2.21 21.29 13.58
C ALA A 156 -2.70 22.72 13.84
N GLY A 157 -1.82 23.71 13.69
CA GLY A 157 -2.18 25.13 13.74
C GLY A 157 -3.12 25.58 12.61
N ALA A 158 -3.19 24.84 11.51
CA ALA A 158 -4.10 25.08 10.38
C ALA A 158 -5.45 24.37 10.53
N ASN A 159 -5.69 23.59 11.58
CA ASN A 159 -6.96 22.88 11.77
C ASN A 159 -8.14 23.87 11.85
N GLY A 160 -9.22 23.56 11.13
CA GLY A 160 -10.39 24.42 10.96
C GLY A 160 -10.20 25.60 10.00
N GLN A 161 -9.00 25.79 9.44
CA GLN A 161 -8.71 26.87 8.49
C GLN A 161 -8.91 26.42 7.05
N GLN A 162 -9.03 27.39 6.15
CA GLN A 162 -9.03 27.13 4.72
C GLN A 162 -7.60 26.87 4.23
N VAL A 163 -7.41 25.73 3.59
CA VAL A 163 -6.15 25.29 2.99
C VAL A 163 -6.38 24.85 1.55
N THR A 164 -5.31 24.82 0.76
CA THR A 164 -5.25 24.10 -0.50
C THR A 164 -4.25 22.97 -0.35
N VAL A 165 -4.72 21.74 -0.46
CA VAL A 165 -3.88 20.54 -0.50
C VAL A 165 -3.57 20.24 -1.95
N ARG A 166 -2.28 20.10 -2.25
CA ARG A 166 -1.78 19.61 -3.51
C ARG A 166 -1.33 18.17 -3.33
N TYR A 167 -1.82 17.28 -4.17
CA TYR A 167 -1.58 15.84 -4.04
C TYR A 167 -1.41 15.18 -5.40
N ARG A 168 -0.89 13.96 -5.41
CA ARG A 168 -0.83 13.11 -6.60
C ARG A 168 -1.65 11.85 -6.39
N PRO A 169 -2.33 11.36 -7.44
CA PRO A 169 -2.83 9.99 -7.42
C PRO A 169 -1.67 9.04 -7.14
N ASN A 170 -1.85 8.16 -6.17
CA ASN A 170 -0.89 7.12 -5.88
C ASN A 170 -1.67 5.85 -5.56
N GLU A 171 -1.23 4.74 -6.13
CA GLU A 171 -1.91 3.46 -6.04
C GLU A 171 -1.09 2.55 -5.11
N ARG A 172 -1.67 2.17 -3.98
CA ARG A 172 -1.05 1.25 -3.01
C ARG A 172 -1.61 -0.14 -3.24
N ARG A 173 -0.71 -1.11 -3.52
CA ARG A 173 -1.07 -2.51 -3.74
C ARG A 173 -0.63 -3.34 -2.53
N GLU A 174 -1.54 -3.70 -1.65
CA GLU A 174 -1.22 -4.37 -0.39
C GLU A 174 -1.38 -5.88 -0.52
N ILE A 175 -0.33 -6.63 -0.19
CA ILE A 175 -0.30 -8.09 -0.25
C ILE A 175 -1.25 -8.66 0.80
N THR A 176 -2.11 -9.58 0.38
CA THR A 176 -2.99 -10.35 1.26
C THR A 176 -2.62 -11.84 1.30
N LEU A 177 -1.97 -12.35 0.26
CA LEU A 177 -1.41 -13.70 0.22
C LEU A 177 -0.16 -13.72 -0.65
N LEU A 178 0.86 -14.45 -0.22
CA LEU A 178 2.05 -14.73 -1.01
C LEU A 178 2.47 -16.19 -0.85
N ARG A 179 2.73 -16.87 -1.97
CA ARG A 179 3.20 -18.27 -2.01
C ARG A 179 4.27 -18.45 -3.06
N VAL A 180 5.27 -19.27 -2.76
CA VAL A 180 6.28 -19.71 -3.74
C VAL A 180 5.65 -20.76 -4.66
N VAL A 181 5.90 -20.65 -5.96
CA VAL A 181 5.48 -21.65 -6.95
C VAL A 181 6.54 -22.75 -7.02
N GLY A 182 6.13 -24.00 -6.79
CA GLY A 182 7.03 -25.16 -6.90
C GLY A 182 7.93 -25.42 -5.70
N ALA A 183 7.58 -24.90 -4.51
CA ALA A 183 8.22 -25.31 -3.26
C ALA A 183 7.53 -26.57 -2.71
N ASP A 184 8.22 -27.70 -2.82
CA ASP A 184 7.93 -28.96 -2.10
C ASP A 184 8.37 -28.89 -0.62
#